data_AF-A0A0G0Y779-F1
#
_entry.id   AF-A0A0G0Y779-F1
#
_cell.length_a   1.000
_cell.length_b   1.000
_cell.length_c   1.000
_cell.angle_alpha   90.00
_cell.angle_beta   90.00
_cell.angle_gamma   90.00
#
_symmetry.space_group_name_H-M   'P 1'
#
loop_
_entity.id
_entity.type
_entity.pdbx_description
1 polymer ?
#
loop_
_entity_poly.entity_id
_entity_poly.type
_entity_poly.pdbx_seq_one_letter_code
_entity_poly.pdbx_strand_id
1 'polypeptide(L)'
;FRHDFMNVKAINKFIVERQTNFSSSPGIAVSQIPEIFNLINKSLIAGKNSIAAVISSIAIAVGMLYLLLKNYTRQKNFKIKGEYWLLLSWLIFGLVGLGLYKQSIYDHYLGFLFPVPFILMGVIISQLLSKNFILKIIGVALLIYLIVINLNGNPFRKEPNNLMRRSKNVSRLVLNNVDGKPFNLAVIAKNNYEDGYRYFLELWGGEVLHADRWDPSTISDQLIVICEEELAKCDPTHSPKAEVANFGMTKISNQWEVEGVIIYKLAHTQ
;
A
#
# COMPACT_ATOMS: atom_id res chain seq x y z
N PHE A 1 -20.41 16.85 -24.09
CA PHE A 1 -19.56 16.86 -22.88
C PHE A 1 -18.64 15.65 -22.89
N ARG A 2 -17.35 15.80 -22.54
CA ARG A 2 -16.38 14.69 -22.57
C ARG A 2 -16.84 13.56 -21.64
N HIS A 3 -16.93 12.35 -22.18
CA HIS A 3 -17.23 11.11 -21.44
C HIS A 3 -18.49 11.14 -20.55
N ASP A 4 -19.53 11.89 -20.93
CA ASP A 4 -20.85 11.83 -20.26
C ASP A 4 -20.79 11.94 -18.72
N PHE A 5 -19.90 12.80 -18.22
CA PHE A 5 -19.66 13.00 -16.78
C PHE A 5 -19.38 11.70 -16.00
N MET A 6 -18.78 10.69 -16.65
CA MET A 6 -18.56 9.36 -16.06
C MET A 6 -17.86 9.41 -14.70
N ASN A 7 -16.92 10.34 -14.51
CA ASN A 7 -16.26 10.55 -13.21
C ASN A 7 -17.21 11.07 -12.12
N VAL A 8 -18.10 12.01 -12.46
CA VAL A 8 -19.11 12.52 -11.51
C VAL A 8 -20.12 11.43 -11.18
N LYS A 9 -20.56 10.66 -12.20
CA LYS A 9 -21.42 9.50 -12.01
C LYS A 9 -20.76 8.46 -11.12
N ALA A 10 -19.46 8.20 -11.30
CA ALA A 10 -18.69 7.27 -10.46
C ALA A 10 -18.56 7.76 -9.00
N ILE A 11 -18.27 9.04 -8.78
CA ILE A 11 -18.22 9.64 -7.43
C ILE A 11 -19.60 9.57 -6.76
N ASN A 12 -20.66 9.95 -7.47
CA ASN A 12 -22.02 9.88 -6.96
C ASN A 12 -22.40 8.43 -6.62
N LYS A 13 -22.06 7.48 -7.49
CA LYS A 13 -22.23 6.04 -7.26
C LYS A 13 -21.47 5.60 -6.00
N PHE A 14 -20.20 5.98 -5.86
CA PHE A 14 -19.37 5.64 -4.70
C PHE A 14 -19.94 6.17 -3.37
N ILE A 15 -20.50 7.38 -3.35
CA ILE A 15 -21.06 8.00 -2.14
C ILE A 15 -22.47 7.47 -1.83
N VAL A 16 -23.31 7.29 -2.85
CA VAL A 16 -24.75 7.01 -2.70
C VAL A 16 -25.05 5.51 -2.66
N GLU A 17 -24.35 4.68 -3.45
CA GLU A 17 -24.56 3.24 -3.42
C GLU A 17 -23.88 2.60 -2.20
N ARG A 18 -24.66 2.52 -1.13
CA ARG A 18 -24.26 2.09 0.24
C ARG A 18 -23.63 0.70 0.34
N GLN A 19 -23.72 -0.12 -0.72
CA GLN A 19 -23.52 -1.57 -0.64
C GLN A 19 -22.06 -2.04 -0.69
N THR A 20 -21.07 -1.23 -1.08
CA THR A 20 -19.71 -1.76 -1.34
C THR A 20 -18.55 -1.11 -0.58
N ASN A 21 -18.45 0.22 -0.48
CA ASN A 21 -17.19 0.86 -0.03
C ASN A 21 -17.29 1.93 1.07
N PHE A 22 -18.46 2.55 1.25
CA PHE A 22 -18.63 3.67 2.18
C PHE A 22 -19.79 3.41 3.17
N SER A 23 -19.57 3.67 4.45
CA SER A 23 -20.62 3.66 5.48
C SER A 23 -21.07 5.08 5.72
N SER A 24 -22.35 5.38 5.61
CA SER A 24 -22.91 6.69 5.97
C SER A 24 -23.38 6.75 7.43
N SER A 25 -23.18 5.69 8.22
CA SER A 25 -23.57 5.65 9.64
C SER A 25 -22.49 6.30 10.50
N PRO A 26 -22.73 7.48 11.09
CA PRO A 26 -21.74 8.15 11.93
C PRO A 26 -21.37 7.30 13.16
N GLY A 27 -22.29 6.47 13.66
CA GLY A 27 -22.03 5.59 14.80
C GLY A 27 -20.98 4.51 14.50
N ILE A 28 -20.98 3.95 13.29
CA ILE A 28 -19.97 2.97 12.87
C ILE A 28 -18.60 3.63 12.71
N ALA A 29 -18.57 4.84 12.13
CA ALA A 29 -17.31 5.58 12.00
C ALA A 29 -16.70 5.91 13.36
N VAL A 30 -17.53 6.32 14.32
CA VAL A 30 -17.08 6.64 15.68
C VAL A 30 -16.59 5.40 16.43
N SER A 31 -17.25 4.25 16.29
CA SER A 31 -16.82 3.02 16.98
C SER A 31 -15.47 2.48 16.49
N GLN A 32 -15.09 2.77 15.24
CA GLN A 32 -13.80 2.38 14.65
C GLN A 32 -12.65 3.34 15.00
N ILE A 33 -12.93 4.53 15.53
CA ILE A 33 -11.91 5.55 15.84
C ILE A 33 -10.75 4.99 16.67
N PRO A 34 -10.95 4.24 17.76
CA PRO A 34 -9.83 3.74 18.56
C PRO A 34 -8.91 2.80 17.76
N GLU A 35 -9.48 1.94 16.93
CA GLU A 35 -8.72 1.00 16.10
C GLU A 35 -7.94 1.73 15.01
N ILE A 36 -8.59 2.66 14.30
CA ILE A 36 -7.97 3.46 13.25
C ILE A 36 -6.87 4.36 13.84
N PHE A 37 -7.12 4.95 15.00
CA PHE A 37 -6.13 5.77 15.68
C PHE A 37 -4.90 4.95 16.09
N ASN A 38 -5.10 3.73 16.58
CA ASN A 38 -4.01 2.81 16.87
C ASN A 38 -3.29 2.35 15.59
N LEU A 39 -4.01 2.10 14.50
CA LEU A 39 -3.44 1.76 13.19
C LEU A 39 -2.53 2.89 12.67
N ILE A 40 -3.01 4.14 12.72
CA ILE A 40 -2.23 5.32 12.32
C ILE A 40 -0.92 5.37 13.10
N ASN A 41 -0.98 5.24 14.43
CA ASN A 41 0.21 5.30 15.27
C ASN A 41 1.12 4.08 15.07
N LYS A 42 0.56 2.89 14.83
CA LYS A 42 1.31 1.68 14.48
C LYS A 42 2.13 1.87 13.21
N SER A 43 1.51 2.44 12.18
CA SER A 43 2.15 2.65 10.89
C SER A 43 3.15 3.79 10.90
N LEU A 44 2.84 4.90 11.59
CA LEU A 44 3.62 6.14 11.48
C LEU A 44 4.63 6.33 12.62
N ILE A 45 4.25 6.08 13.87
CA ILE A 45 5.05 6.45 15.05
C ILE A 45 5.81 5.25 15.62
N ALA A 46 5.20 4.07 15.57
CA ALA A 46 5.59 2.93 16.36
C ALA A 46 6.32 1.83 15.57
N GLY A 47 6.85 2.13 14.38
CA GLY A 47 7.66 1.18 13.61
C GLY A 47 7.01 -0.19 13.41
N LYS A 48 5.68 -0.23 13.20
CA LYS A 48 4.85 -1.44 13.09
C LYS A 48 4.72 -2.31 14.34
N ASN A 49 5.28 -1.90 15.48
CA ASN A 49 5.16 -2.61 16.74
C ASN A 49 3.80 -2.30 17.42
N SER A 50 3.01 -3.35 17.73
CA SER A 50 1.67 -3.19 18.30
C SER A 50 1.67 -2.61 19.72
N ILE A 51 2.65 -2.95 20.56
CA ILE A 51 2.73 -2.43 21.94
C ILE A 51 3.12 -0.95 21.90
N ALA A 52 4.13 -0.61 21.11
CA ALA A 52 4.54 0.78 20.91
C ALA A 52 3.42 1.63 20.30
N ALA A 53 2.56 1.05 19.46
CA ALA A 53 1.39 1.73 18.91
C ALA A 53 0.41 2.13 20.00
N VAL A 54 0.03 1.19 20.87
CA VAL A 54 -0.89 1.45 21.99
C VAL A 54 -0.32 2.50 22.94
N ILE A 55 0.97 2.38 23.29
CA ILE A 55 1.66 3.38 24.14
C ILE A 55 1.62 4.76 23.48
N SER A 56 1.93 4.84 22.18
CA SER A 56 1.95 6.11 21.44
C SER A 56 0.55 6.72 21.31
N SER A 57 -0.47 5.89 21.06
CA SER A 57 -1.87 6.32 21.00
C SER A 57 -2.35 6.86 22.35
N ILE A 58 -2.07 6.16 23.45
CA ILE A 58 -2.41 6.62 24.80
C ILE A 58 -1.66 7.93 25.10
N ALA A 59 -0.36 7.99 24.81
CA ALA A 59 0.44 9.19 25.04
C ALA A 59 -0.13 10.40 24.27
N ILE A 60 -0.51 10.23 23.00
CA ILE A 60 -1.13 11.29 22.20
C ILE A 60 -2.50 11.67 22.74
N ALA A 61 -3.38 10.70 23.05
CA ALA A 61 -4.72 10.97 23.58
C ALA A 61 -4.66 11.73 24.92
N VAL A 62 -3.86 11.25 25.88
CA VAL A 62 -3.67 11.87 27.19
C VAL A 62 -2.96 13.23 27.04
N GLY A 63 -1.96 13.32 26.17
CA GLY A 63 -1.25 14.56 25.88
C GLY A 63 -2.16 15.63 25.31
N MET A 64 -3.03 15.28 24.35
CA MET A 64 -4.04 16.19 23.81
C MET A 64 -5.04 16.62 24.88
N LEU A 65 -5.56 15.68 25.68
CA LEU A 65 -6.47 16.01 26.77
C LEU A 65 -5.83 16.98 27.76
N TYR A 66 -4.57 16.76 28.13
CA TYR A 66 -3.80 17.69 28.96
C TYR A 66 -3.65 19.07 28.31
N LEU A 67 -3.30 19.15 27.02
CA LEU A 67 -3.15 20.42 26.31
C LEU A 67 -4.46 21.22 26.24
N LEU A 68 -5.60 20.53 26.14
CA LEU A 68 -6.93 21.13 26.17
C LEU A 68 -7.30 21.63 27.57
N LEU A 69 -7.01 20.85 28.61
CA LEU A 69 -7.42 21.16 29.98
C LEU A 69 -6.49 22.15 30.69
N LYS A 70 -5.19 22.21 30.36
CA LYS A 70 -4.20 23.01 31.11
C LYS A 70 -4.53 24.50 31.21
N ASN A 71 -5.18 25.07 30.20
CA ASN A 71 -5.60 26.47 30.19
C ASN A 71 -6.89 26.67 30.99
N TYR A 72 -7.82 25.70 30.94
CA TYR A 72 -9.03 25.73 31.74
C TYR A 72 -8.71 25.69 33.24
N THR A 73 -7.76 24.84 33.66
CA THR A 73 -7.37 24.75 35.08
C THR A 73 -6.72 26.03 35.60
N ARG A 74 -5.99 26.77 34.74
CA ARG A 74 -5.26 27.99 35.14
C ARG A 74 -6.05 29.29 35.02
N GLN A 75 -6.93 29.41 34.03
CA GLN A 75 -7.61 30.67 33.72
C GLN A 75 -9.14 30.55 33.76
N LYS A 76 -9.69 29.37 34.11
CA LYS A 76 -11.12 29.05 34.01
C LYS A 76 -11.72 29.36 32.63
N ASN A 77 -10.88 29.35 31.60
CA ASN A 77 -11.23 29.74 30.24
C ASN A 77 -10.85 28.61 29.27
N PHE A 78 -11.81 28.15 28.48
CA PHE A 78 -11.63 27.11 27.46
C PHE A 78 -11.03 27.70 26.15
N LYS A 79 -10.03 28.57 26.26
CA LYS A 79 -9.31 29.07 25.09
C LYS A 79 -8.22 28.08 24.69
N ILE A 80 -8.56 27.26 23.68
CA ILE A 80 -7.63 26.40 22.95
C ILE A 80 -6.90 27.28 21.93
N LYS A 81 -5.57 27.15 21.86
CA LYS A 81 -4.80 27.90 20.87
C LYS A 81 -5.11 27.42 19.45
N GLY A 82 -5.03 28.33 18.47
CA GLY A 82 -5.37 28.02 17.07
C GLY A 82 -4.59 26.85 16.49
N GLU A 83 -3.32 26.68 16.88
CA GLU A 83 -2.48 25.59 16.39
C GLU A 83 -2.95 24.22 16.90
N TYR A 84 -3.45 24.16 18.15
CA TYR A 84 -4.01 22.91 18.70
C TYR A 84 -5.37 22.59 18.08
N TRP A 85 -6.20 23.60 17.82
CA TRP A 85 -7.45 23.42 17.08
C TRP A 85 -7.19 22.86 15.69
N LEU A 86 -6.21 23.40 14.96
CA LEU A 86 -5.84 22.90 13.64
C LEU A 86 -5.46 21.41 13.68
N LEU A 87 -4.57 21.01 14.60
CA LEU A 87 -4.14 19.61 14.73
C LEU A 87 -5.29 18.68 15.13
N LEU A 88 -6.15 19.11 16.06
CA LEU A 88 -7.31 18.33 16.49
C LEU A 88 -8.33 18.17 15.37
N SER A 89 -8.68 19.25 14.68
CA SER A 89 -9.58 19.20 13.54
C SER A 89 -9.02 18.29 12.45
N TRP A 90 -7.74 18.43 12.09
CA TRP A 90 -7.11 17.56 11.08
C TRP A 90 -7.17 16.09 11.50
N LEU A 91 -6.80 15.76 12.74
CA LEU A 91 -6.87 14.40 13.25
C LEU A 91 -8.31 13.86 13.23
N ILE A 92 -9.28 14.63 13.73
CA ILE A 92 -10.70 14.23 13.79
C ILE A 92 -11.25 13.99 12.38
N PHE A 93 -11.02 14.92 11.44
CA PHE A 93 -11.48 14.75 10.06
C PHE A 93 -10.84 13.52 9.40
N GLY A 94 -9.55 13.27 9.65
CA GLY A 94 -8.89 12.07 9.16
C GLY A 94 -9.43 10.77 9.77
N LEU A 95 -9.66 10.74 11.09
CA LEU A 95 -10.23 9.59 11.78
C LEU A 95 -11.66 9.29 11.33
N VAL A 96 -12.51 10.31 11.22
CA VAL A 96 -13.88 10.17 10.72
C VAL A 96 -13.88 9.75 9.27
N GLY A 97 -13.06 10.38 8.42
CA GLY A 97 -12.97 10.03 6.99
C GLY A 97 -12.56 8.58 6.78
N LEU A 98 -11.57 8.10 7.53
CA LEU A 98 -11.14 6.71 7.50
C LEU A 98 -12.16 5.76 8.15
N GLY A 99 -12.88 6.18 9.20
CA GLY A 99 -13.93 5.37 9.84
C GLY A 99 -15.18 5.17 8.97
N LEU A 100 -15.37 6.01 7.97
CA LEU A 100 -16.44 5.83 6.97
C LEU A 100 -16.01 4.88 5.83
N TYR A 101 -14.72 4.56 5.72
CA TYR A 101 -14.18 3.65 4.71
C TYR A 101 -14.32 2.19 5.15
N LYS A 102 -15.02 1.37 4.37
CA LYS A 102 -15.33 -0.03 4.73
C LYS A 102 -14.22 -1.03 4.38
N GLN A 103 -13.29 -0.66 3.51
CA GLN A 103 -12.23 -1.55 3.03
C GLN A 103 -10.99 -1.47 3.93
N SER A 104 -10.03 -2.34 3.67
CA SER A 104 -8.75 -2.34 4.41
C SER A 104 -7.98 -1.05 4.18
N ILE A 105 -7.52 -0.43 5.27
CA ILE A 105 -6.70 0.79 5.23
C ILE A 105 -5.24 0.39 5.07
N TYR A 106 -4.63 0.80 3.94
CA TYR A 106 -3.21 0.60 3.68
C TYR A 106 -2.38 1.83 4.05
N ASP A 107 -1.09 1.63 4.30
CA ASP A 107 -0.19 2.71 4.77
C ASP A 107 -0.15 3.92 3.84
N HIS A 108 -0.23 3.71 2.53
CA HIS A 108 -0.20 4.79 1.55
C HIS A 108 -1.46 5.67 1.61
N TYR A 109 -2.55 5.20 2.22
CA TYR A 109 -3.75 6.03 2.47
C TYR A 109 -3.53 7.04 3.61
N LEU A 110 -2.54 6.82 4.47
CA LEU A 110 -2.27 7.68 5.62
C LEU A 110 -1.44 8.92 5.27
N GLY A 111 -1.04 9.10 4.00
CA GLY A 111 -0.16 10.20 3.57
C GLY A 111 -0.66 11.59 3.98
N PHE A 112 -1.98 11.83 3.91
CA PHE A 112 -2.59 13.10 4.31
C PHE A 112 -2.60 13.34 5.83
N LEU A 113 -2.46 12.28 6.65
CA LEU A 113 -2.36 12.36 8.11
C LEU A 113 -0.92 12.33 8.60
N PHE A 114 0.05 12.05 7.72
CA PHE A 114 1.44 11.79 8.08
C PHE A 114 2.00 12.79 9.10
N PRO A 115 1.87 14.12 8.94
CA PRO A 115 2.50 15.08 9.86
C PRO A 115 1.88 15.09 11.27
N VAL A 116 0.59 14.80 11.39
CA VAL A 116 -0.19 15.11 12.59
C VAL A 116 0.28 14.31 13.82
N PRO A 117 0.42 12.97 13.77
CA PRO A 117 0.92 12.20 14.92
C PRO A 117 2.34 12.59 15.33
N PHE A 118 3.23 12.91 14.38
CA PHE A 118 4.61 13.31 14.69
C PHE A 118 4.65 14.67 15.39
N ILE A 119 3.89 15.66 14.90
CA ILE A 119 3.82 16.98 15.51
C ILE A 119 3.22 16.87 16.92
N LEU A 120 2.12 16.12 17.08
CA LEU A 120 1.51 15.90 18.39
C LEU A 120 2.48 15.24 19.38
N MET A 121 3.16 14.17 18.96
CA MET A 121 4.16 13.49 19.78
C MET A 121 5.32 14.43 20.14
N GLY A 122 5.81 15.22 19.19
CA GLY A 122 6.87 16.21 19.40
C GLY A 122 6.47 17.29 20.40
N VAL A 123 5.24 17.81 20.31
CA VAL A 123 4.69 18.76 21.29
C VAL A 123 4.63 18.12 22.69
N ILE A 124 4.18 16.88 22.80
CA ILE A 124 4.08 16.16 24.08
C ILE A 124 5.46 15.98 24.70
N ILE A 125 6.43 15.49 23.93
CA ILE A 125 7.82 15.34 24.40
C ILE A 125 8.39 16.69 24.82
N SER A 126 8.20 17.76 24.04
CA SER A 126 8.64 19.12 24.38
C SER A 126 8.03 19.63 25.70
N GLN A 127 6.73 19.37 25.92
CA GLN A 127 6.08 19.70 27.20
C GLN A 127 6.67 18.90 28.36
N LEU A 128 7.00 17.62 28.19
CA LEU A 128 7.65 16.81 29.23
C LEU A 128 9.06 17.33 29.56
N LEU A 129 9.85 17.68 28.54
CA LEU A 129 11.22 18.15 28.68
C LEU A 129 11.35 19.53 29.36
N SER A 130 10.31 20.35 29.28
CA SER A 130 10.26 21.70 29.86
C SER A 130 9.73 21.75 31.31
N LYS A 131 9.48 20.59 31.93
CA LYS A 131 8.93 20.48 33.30
C LYS A 131 10.01 20.05 34.30
N ASN A 132 9.59 19.50 35.42
CA ASN A 132 10.48 19.02 36.47
C ASN A 132 11.38 17.86 35.97
N PHE A 133 12.41 17.55 36.76
CA PHE A 133 13.41 16.54 36.41
C PHE A 133 12.80 15.16 36.08
N ILE A 134 11.77 14.74 36.82
CA ILE A 134 11.09 13.46 36.62
C ILE A 134 10.40 13.42 35.24
N LEU A 135 9.62 14.45 34.90
CA LEU A 135 8.95 14.53 33.60
C LEU A 135 9.95 14.65 32.45
N LYS A 136 11.08 15.33 32.65
CA LYS A 136 12.17 15.36 31.67
C LYS A 136 12.72 13.96 31.40
N ILE A 137 12.97 13.16 32.44
CA ILE A 137 13.41 11.76 32.28
C ILE A 137 12.37 10.97 31.47
N ILE A 138 11.09 11.09 31.79
CA ILE A 138 10.02 10.40 31.07
C ILE A 138 10.00 10.81 29.58
N GLY A 139 10.14 12.11 29.29
CA GLY A 139 10.20 12.61 27.91
C GLY A 139 11.40 12.07 27.14
N VAL A 140 12.59 12.03 27.76
CA VAL A 140 13.79 11.45 27.15
C VAL A 140 13.63 9.94 26.94
N ALA A 141 13.12 9.22 27.93
CA ALA A 141 12.88 7.79 27.84
C ALA A 141 11.88 7.44 26.72
N LEU A 142 10.79 8.20 26.59
CA LEU A 142 9.82 8.05 25.50
C LEU A 142 10.47 8.30 24.13
N LEU A 143 11.28 9.35 24.01
CA LEU A 143 11.98 9.66 22.76
C LEU A 143 12.95 8.52 22.37
N ILE A 144 13.79 8.07 23.31
CA ILE A 144 14.72 6.95 23.08
C ILE A 144 13.96 5.68 22.70
N TYR A 145 12.86 5.37 23.40
CA TYR A 145 12.03 4.21 23.10
C TYR A 145 11.50 4.24 21.67
N LEU A 146 10.95 5.38 21.23
CA LEU A 146 10.44 5.53 19.86
C LEU A 146 11.55 5.41 18.82
N ILE A 147 12.74 5.98 19.08
CA ILE A 147 13.90 5.83 18.19
C ILE A 147 14.28 4.36 18.06
N VAL A 148 14.44 3.63 19.17
CA VAL A 148 14.82 2.22 19.17
C VAL A 148 13.79 1.36 18.44
N ILE A 149 12.50 1.60 18.65
CA ILE A 149 11.44 0.86 17.96
C ILE A 149 11.45 1.12 16.45
N ASN A 150 11.64 2.37 16.02
CA ASN A 150 11.69 2.69 14.59
C ASN A 150 12.96 2.15 13.92
N LEU A 151 14.11 2.22 14.59
CA LEU A 151 15.33 1.57 14.13
C LEU A 151 15.14 0.05 14.03
N ASN A 152 14.43 -0.55 14.97
CA ASN A 152 14.16 -1.99 14.96
C ASN A 152 13.22 -2.40 13.82
N GLY A 153 12.17 -1.61 13.56
CA GLY A 153 11.19 -1.82 12.48
C GLY A 153 11.63 -1.32 11.10
N ASN A 154 12.87 -0.85 10.98
CA ASN A 154 13.38 -0.27 9.75
C ASN A 154 13.47 -1.32 8.62
N PRO A 155 12.87 -1.07 7.43
CA PRO A 155 12.94 -2.00 6.31
C PRO A 155 14.38 -2.23 5.81
N PHE A 156 15.30 -1.28 6.01
CA PHE A 156 16.72 -1.42 5.63
C PHE A 156 17.49 -2.49 6.43
N ARG A 157 16.87 -3.11 7.44
CA ARG A 157 17.46 -4.25 8.16
C ARG A 157 17.35 -5.58 7.40
N LYS A 158 16.49 -5.64 6.38
CA LYS A 158 16.31 -6.83 5.55
C LYS A 158 16.86 -6.51 4.17
N GLU A 159 17.56 -7.47 3.59
CA GLU A 159 17.95 -7.39 2.18
C GLU A 159 16.71 -7.17 1.31
N PRO A 160 16.75 -6.23 0.35
CA PRO A 160 15.64 -6.06 -0.57
C PRO A 160 15.48 -7.31 -1.44
N ASN A 161 14.27 -7.56 -1.90
CA ASN A 161 13.94 -8.66 -2.81
C ASN A 161 14.53 -8.51 -4.23
N ASN A 162 15.34 -7.48 -4.49
CA ASN A 162 16.06 -7.24 -5.75
C ASN A 162 15.18 -7.35 -7.00
N LEU A 163 13.91 -6.91 -6.92
CA LEU A 163 12.91 -7.08 -7.99
C LEU A 163 13.41 -6.62 -9.35
N MET A 164 14.08 -5.46 -9.43
CA MET A 164 14.63 -4.96 -10.69
C MET A 164 15.66 -5.91 -11.30
N ARG A 165 16.58 -6.46 -10.50
CA ARG A 165 17.59 -7.43 -10.97
C ARG A 165 16.90 -8.71 -11.45
N ARG A 166 15.92 -9.19 -10.68
CA ARG A 166 15.14 -10.39 -11.03
C ARG A 166 14.39 -10.20 -12.34
N SER A 167 13.64 -9.11 -12.49
CA SER A 167 12.94 -8.76 -13.74
C SER A 167 13.90 -8.66 -14.92
N LYS A 168 15.06 -8.01 -14.73
CA LYS A 168 16.11 -7.91 -15.75
C LYS A 168 16.61 -9.29 -16.20
N ASN A 169 16.88 -10.19 -15.25
CA ASN A 169 17.42 -11.53 -15.53
C ASN A 169 16.38 -12.45 -16.18
N VAL A 170 15.14 -12.42 -15.69
CA VAL A 170 14.01 -13.14 -16.29
C VAL A 170 13.76 -12.64 -17.71
N SER A 171 13.63 -11.33 -17.93
CA SER A 171 13.42 -10.78 -19.29
C SER A 171 14.56 -11.14 -20.23
N ARG A 172 15.81 -11.21 -19.74
CA ARG A 172 16.95 -11.64 -20.56
C ARG A 172 16.83 -13.11 -20.97
N LEU A 173 16.41 -13.98 -20.05
CA LEU A 173 16.18 -15.39 -20.37
C LEU A 173 15.04 -15.53 -21.38
N VAL A 174 13.95 -14.76 -21.25
CA VAL A 174 12.87 -14.74 -22.24
C VAL A 174 13.38 -14.35 -23.63
N LEU A 175 14.10 -13.24 -23.78
CA LEU A 175 14.59 -12.80 -25.09
C LEU A 175 15.48 -13.84 -25.79
N ASN A 176 16.29 -14.56 -25.02
CA ASN A 176 17.14 -15.61 -25.55
C ASN A 176 16.36 -16.83 -26.07
N ASN A 177 15.07 -16.96 -25.75
CA ASN A 177 14.24 -18.14 -26.05
C ASN A 177 12.99 -17.85 -26.91
N VAL A 178 12.82 -16.60 -27.38
CA VAL A 178 11.72 -16.20 -28.30
C VAL A 178 12.18 -16.10 -29.76
N ASP A 179 13.45 -16.41 -30.05
CA ASP A 179 14.02 -16.49 -31.41
C ASP A 179 13.85 -15.21 -32.25
N GLY A 180 13.78 -14.05 -31.59
CA GLY A 180 13.55 -12.75 -32.25
C GLY A 180 12.15 -12.58 -32.86
N LYS A 181 11.22 -13.50 -32.59
CA LYS A 181 9.83 -13.43 -33.09
C LYS A 181 8.94 -12.64 -32.12
N PRO A 182 7.84 -12.04 -32.60
CA PRO A 182 6.82 -11.48 -31.75
C PRO A 182 6.27 -12.52 -30.77
N PHE A 183 5.89 -12.06 -29.58
CA PHE A 183 5.29 -12.92 -28.56
C PHE A 183 4.31 -12.15 -27.68
N ASN A 184 3.32 -12.85 -27.15
CA ASN A 184 2.47 -12.32 -26.09
C ASN A 184 3.11 -12.62 -24.72
N LEU A 185 2.78 -11.81 -23.72
CA LEU A 185 3.34 -11.92 -22.37
C LEU A 185 2.23 -11.98 -21.33
N ALA A 186 2.34 -12.89 -20.37
CA ALA A 186 1.51 -12.95 -19.17
C ALA A 186 2.36 -13.15 -17.93
N VAL A 187 1.95 -12.57 -16.80
CA VAL A 187 2.57 -12.78 -15.49
C VAL A 187 1.55 -13.37 -14.51
N ILE A 188 1.89 -14.55 -13.98
CA ILE A 188 1.17 -15.20 -12.88
C ILE A 188 1.94 -14.92 -11.58
N ALA A 189 1.46 -13.95 -10.82
CA ALA A 189 2.07 -13.53 -9.56
C ALA A 189 1.02 -12.88 -8.63
N LYS A 190 1.27 -12.95 -7.32
CA LYS A 190 0.42 -12.33 -6.30
C LYS A 190 0.40 -10.80 -6.35
N ASN A 191 1.56 -10.17 -6.55
CA ASN A 191 1.75 -8.73 -6.39
C ASN A 191 2.59 -8.10 -7.52
N ASN A 192 2.72 -8.77 -8.67
CA ASN A 192 3.51 -8.29 -9.80
C ASN A 192 2.72 -8.37 -11.10
N TYR A 193 3.14 -7.57 -12.08
CA TYR A 193 2.49 -7.42 -13.38
C TYR A 193 3.53 -7.43 -14.51
N GLU A 194 3.03 -7.50 -15.74
CA GLU A 194 3.78 -7.63 -16.99
C GLU A 194 4.76 -6.47 -17.20
N ASP A 195 4.39 -5.25 -16.79
CA ASP A 195 5.13 -4.01 -17.07
C ASP A 195 6.60 -4.05 -16.65
N GLY A 196 6.89 -4.65 -15.48
CA GLY A 196 8.25 -4.73 -14.97
C GLY A 196 9.17 -5.58 -15.86
N TYR A 197 8.64 -6.63 -16.49
CA TYR A 197 9.37 -7.46 -17.43
C TYR A 197 9.36 -6.86 -18.83
N ARG A 198 8.17 -6.41 -19.29
CA ARG A 198 7.92 -5.80 -20.59
C ARG A 198 8.89 -4.65 -20.85
N TYR A 199 9.13 -3.79 -19.86
CA TYR A 199 10.10 -2.71 -19.95
C TYR A 199 11.47 -3.19 -20.46
N PHE A 200 12.05 -4.24 -19.86
CA PHE A 200 13.36 -4.75 -20.28
C PHE A 200 13.30 -5.51 -21.61
N LEU A 201 12.20 -6.20 -21.88
CA LEU A 201 11.98 -6.90 -23.15
C LEU A 201 11.99 -5.91 -24.32
N GLU A 202 11.17 -4.85 -24.23
CA GLU A 202 11.07 -3.80 -25.25
C GLU A 202 12.36 -2.96 -25.34
N LEU A 203 12.99 -2.64 -24.19
CA LEU A 203 14.26 -1.89 -24.15
C LEU A 203 15.37 -2.59 -24.94
N TRP A 204 15.34 -3.92 -25.02
CA TRP A 204 16.32 -4.73 -25.74
C TRP A 204 15.81 -5.24 -27.09
N GLY A 205 14.73 -4.65 -27.62
CA GLY A 205 14.24 -4.91 -28.97
C GLY A 205 13.31 -6.12 -29.11
N GLY A 206 12.80 -6.67 -28.01
CA GLY A 206 11.76 -7.70 -28.05
C GLY A 206 10.41 -7.13 -28.49
N GLU A 207 9.75 -7.81 -29.41
CA GLU A 207 8.42 -7.43 -29.91
C GLU A 207 7.32 -8.07 -29.06
N VAL A 208 6.93 -7.38 -27.99
CA VAL A 208 5.89 -7.82 -27.05
C VAL A 208 4.53 -7.31 -27.50
N LEU A 209 3.63 -8.24 -27.86
CA LEU A 209 2.26 -7.91 -28.27
C LEU A 209 1.29 -8.08 -27.09
N HIS A 210 0.30 -7.19 -26.98
CA HIS A 210 -0.76 -7.31 -25.99
C HIS A 210 -1.95 -8.09 -26.58
N ALA A 211 -2.20 -9.30 -26.08
CA ALA A 211 -3.24 -10.17 -26.63
C ALA A 211 -4.64 -9.55 -26.45
N ASP A 212 -5.28 -9.19 -27.56
CA ASP A 212 -6.69 -8.81 -27.61
C ASP A 212 -7.46 -9.81 -28.47
N ARG A 213 -8.43 -10.50 -27.86
CA ARG A 213 -9.30 -11.46 -28.55
C ARG A 213 -10.15 -10.85 -29.67
N TRP A 214 -10.33 -9.53 -29.66
CA TRP A 214 -11.10 -8.80 -30.67
C TRP A 214 -10.22 -8.28 -31.81
N ASP A 215 -8.90 -8.29 -31.65
CA ASP A 215 -7.92 -7.94 -32.67
C ASP A 215 -6.89 -9.07 -32.86
N PRO A 216 -7.17 -10.02 -33.77
CA PRO A 216 -6.29 -11.15 -34.03
C PRO A 216 -4.86 -10.76 -34.44
N SER A 217 -4.63 -9.55 -34.94
CA SER A 217 -3.29 -9.09 -35.31
C SER A 217 -2.36 -8.93 -34.10
N THR A 218 -2.93 -8.86 -32.90
CA THR A 218 -2.21 -8.76 -31.63
C THR A 218 -1.90 -10.12 -31.00
N ILE A 219 -2.39 -11.22 -31.59
CA ILE A 219 -2.18 -12.59 -31.12
C ILE A 219 -1.03 -13.21 -31.93
N SER A 220 0.07 -13.51 -31.25
CA SER A 220 1.25 -14.15 -31.84
C SER A 220 1.14 -15.68 -31.82
N ASP A 221 2.16 -16.35 -32.38
CA ASP A 221 2.26 -17.81 -32.36
C ASP A 221 2.75 -18.38 -31.02
N GLN A 222 3.24 -17.52 -30.11
CA GLN A 222 3.83 -17.95 -28.83
C GLN A 222 3.43 -17.02 -27.69
N LEU A 223 3.02 -17.61 -26.57
CA LEU A 223 2.77 -16.90 -25.32
C LEU A 223 3.85 -17.25 -24.31
N ILE A 224 4.53 -16.23 -23.80
CA ILE A 224 5.45 -16.37 -22.68
C ILE A 224 4.71 -16.09 -21.39
N VAL A 225 4.65 -17.08 -20.49
CA VAL A 225 4.06 -16.95 -19.16
C VAL A 225 5.16 -16.99 -18.11
N ILE A 226 5.31 -15.89 -17.37
CA ILE A 226 6.24 -15.79 -16.25
C ILE A 226 5.46 -16.07 -14.96
N CYS A 227 5.79 -17.14 -14.26
CA CYS A 227 5.17 -17.51 -12.99
C CYS A 227 6.11 -17.24 -11.82
N GLU A 228 5.71 -16.35 -10.91
CA GLU A 228 6.41 -16.08 -9.64
C GLU A 228 5.80 -16.85 -8.44
N GLU A 229 4.75 -17.63 -8.68
CA GLU A 229 4.11 -18.44 -7.64
C GLU A 229 4.84 -19.77 -7.41
N GLU A 230 4.44 -20.46 -6.34
CA GLU A 230 4.83 -21.86 -6.13
C GLU A 230 4.34 -22.72 -7.31
N LEU A 231 5.13 -23.73 -7.71
CA LEU A 231 4.84 -24.59 -8.86
C LEU A 231 3.41 -25.15 -8.86
N ALA A 232 2.87 -25.51 -7.69
CA ALA A 232 1.51 -26.04 -7.55
C ALA A 232 0.39 -25.04 -7.88
N LYS A 233 0.70 -23.74 -7.94
CA LYS A 233 -0.21 -22.64 -8.27
C LYS A 233 0.04 -22.07 -9.67
N CYS A 234 1.10 -22.50 -10.34
CA CYS A 234 1.39 -22.13 -11.72
C CYS A 234 0.55 -23.00 -12.67
N ASP A 235 -0.58 -22.47 -13.12
CA ASP A 235 -1.36 -23.06 -14.22
C ASP A 235 -1.34 -22.12 -15.43
N PRO A 236 -0.30 -22.20 -16.28
CA PRO A 236 -0.11 -21.27 -17.38
C PRO A 236 -1.13 -21.47 -18.51
N THR A 237 -1.80 -22.62 -18.58
CA THR A 237 -2.76 -22.96 -19.65
C THR A 237 -4.22 -22.69 -19.26
N HIS A 238 -4.55 -22.65 -17.96
CA HIS A 238 -5.92 -22.37 -17.47
C HIS A 238 -6.00 -21.17 -16.53
N SER A 239 -4.98 -20.30 -16.53
CA SER A 239 -4.99 -19.09 -15.73
C SER A 239 -6.17 -18.18 -16.10
N PRO A 240 -6.90 -17.61 -15.13
CA PRO A 240 -7.98 -16.66 -15.39
C PRO A 240 -7.49 -15.27 -15.81
N LYS A 241 -6.16 -15.09 -15.98
CA LYS A 241 -5.55 -13.84 -16.47
C LYS A 241 -6.03 -13.52 -17.88
N ALA A 242 -6.29 -12.24 -18.14
CA ALA A 242 -6.78 -11.78 -19.43
C ALA A 242 -5.79 -12.09 -20.56
N GLU A 243 -4.49 -11.97 -20.29
CA GLU A 243 -3.40 -12.23 -21.23
C GLU A 243 -3.39 -13.69 -21.70
N VAL A 244 -3.66 -14.63 -20.78
CA VAL A 244 -3.75 -16.07 -21.08
C VAL A 244 -5.08 -16.37 -21.79
N ALA A 245 -6.19 -15.85 -21.27
CA ALA A 245 -7.52 -16.11 -21.82
C ALA A 245 -7.72 -15.52 -23.23
N ASN A 246 -7.16 -14.34 -23.50
CA ASN A 246 -7.23 -13.69 -24.82
C ASN A 246 -6.35 -14.38 -25.86
N PHE A 247 -5.23 -14.99 -25.43
CA PHE A 247 -4.36 -15.75 -26.33
C PHE A 247 -5.03 -17.04 -26.81
N GLY A 248 -5.80 -17.71 -25.94
CA GLY A 248 -6.62 -18.87 -26.31
C GLY A 248 -6.07 -20.21 -25.85
N MET A 249 -6.54 -21.30 -26.48
CA MET A 249 -6.20 -22.67 -26.08
C MET A 249 -4.76 -22.99 -26.42
N THR A 250 -4.00 -23.43 -25.42
CA THR A 250 -2.56 -23.63 -25.54
C THR A 250 -2.06 -24.91 -24.90
N LYS A 251 -0.86 -25.31 -25.31
CA LYS A 251 -0.05 -26.34 -24.66
C LYS A 251 1.33 -25.80 -24.32
N ILE A 252 1.93 -26.34 -23.26
CA ILE A 252 3.30 -26.03 -22.89
C ILE A 252 4.23 -26.63 -23.95
N SER A 253 5.01 -25.78 -24.60
CA SER A 253 6.03 -26.18 -25.58
C SER A 253 7.42 -26.29 -24.95
N ASN A 254 7.76 -25.39 -24.02
CA ASN A 254 9.03 -25.37 -23.29
C ASN A 254 8.87 -24.72 -21.91
N GLN A 255 9.82 -24.99 -21.02
CA GLN A 255 9.89 -24.44 -19.68
C GLN A 255 11.34 -24.15 -19.28
N TRP A 256 11.55 -23.03 -18.57
CA TRP A 256 12.83 -22.67 -17.96
C TRP A 256 12.63 -22.11 -16.55
N GLU A 257 13.71 -21.98 -15.80
CA GLU A 257 13.71 -21.38 -14.46
C GLU A 257 14.91 -20.45 -14.29
N VAL A 258 14.69 -19.30 -13.65
CA VAL A 258 15.77 -18.40 -13.25
C VAL A 258 15.36 -17.65 -11.98
N GLU A 259 16.25 -17.63 -10.98
CA GLU A 259 16.01 -16.96 -9.69
C GLU A 259 14.67 -17.36 -9.02
N GLY A 260 14.28 -18.64 -9.14
CA GLY A 260 13.04 -19.17 -8.57
C GLY A 260 11.76 -18.72 -9.29
N VAL A 261 11.89 -18.12 -10.48
CA VAL A 261 10.77 -17.76 -11.36
C VAL A 261 10.72 -18.76 -12.51
N ILE A 262 9.55 -19.34 -12.74
CA ILE A 262 9.33 -20.32 -13.80
C ILE A 262 8.83 -19.60 -15.04
N ILE A 263 9.39 -19.92 -16.20
CA ILE A 263 9.02 -19.32 -17.49
C ILE A 263 8.48 -20.44 -18.36
N TYR A 264 7.25 -20.29 -18.86
CA TYR A 264 6.64 -21.20 -19.80
C TYR A 264 6.55 -20.55 -21.17
N LYS A 265 6.90 -21.30 -22.22
CA LYS A 265 6.56 -20.96 -23.60
C LYS A 265 5.39 -21.82 -24.03
N LEU A 266 4.28 -21.18 -24.33
CA LEU A 266 3.05 -21.82 -24.77
C LEU A 266 2.88 -21.63 -26.28
N ALA A 267 2.31 -22.64 -26.93
CA ALA A 267 1.91 -22.60 -28.33
C ALA A 267 0.44 -22.99 -28.45
N HIS A 268 -0.24 -22.50 -29.49
CA HIS A 268 -1.63 -22.87 -29.79
C HIS A 268 -1.79 -24.39 -29.92
N THR A 269 -2.89 -24.93 -29.40
CA THR A 269 -3.33 -26.29 -29.72
C THR A 269 -3.97 -26.29 -31.11
N GLN A 270 -3.55 -27.22 -31.99
CA GLN A 270 -4.20 -27.47 -33.27
C GLN A 270 -5.64 -27.94 -33.08
#